data_AF-A0A850AGY8-F1
#
_entry.id   AF-A0A850AGY8-F1
#
_cell.length_a   1.000
_cell.length_b   1.000
_cell.length_c   1.000
_cell.angle_alpha   90.00
_cell.angle_beta   90.00
_cell.angle_gamma   90.00
#
_symmetry.space_group_name_H-M   'P 1'
#
loop_
_entity.id
_entity.type
_entity.pdbx_description
1 polymer ?
#
loop_
_entity_poly.entity_id
_entity_poly.type
_entity_poly.pdbx_seq_one_letter_code
_entity_poly.pdbx_strand_id
1 'polypeptide(L)'
;MSSRLQAALRLGLLLAALFLSWPAQPAAQAQGHPCDPPNLLPAGVCGMDTFYGQPPRQVPGGWTGFVLSGDLTFMQDIDTLWGAPALRMWSNGGVFRAGIWTQAPAT
;
A
#
# COMPACT_ATOMS: atom_id res chain seq x y z
N MET A 1 52.73 -28.00 -13.86
CA MET A 1 51.77 -27.02 -13.27
C MET A 1 50.95 -27.76 -12.21
N SER A 2 51.00 -27.32 -10.95
CA SER A 2 50.45 -28.08 -9.80
C SER A 2 48.93 -28.23 -9.88
N SER A 3 48.40 -29.41 -9.56
CA SER A 3 46.95 -29.75 -9.54
C SER A 3 46.11 -28.74 -8.74
N ARG A 4 46.70 -28.12 -7.71
CA ARG A 4 46.07 -27.07 -6.89
C ARG A 4 45.80 -25.78 -7.67
N LEU A 5 46.65 -25.44 -8.65
CA LEU A 5 46.52 -24.22 -9.45
C LEU A 5 45.40 -24.36 -10.50
N GLN A 6 45.21 -25.56 -11.04
CA GLN A 6 44.12 -25.88 -11.96
C GLN A 6 42.75 -25.90 -11.27
N ALA A 7 42.70 -26.39 -10.02
CA ALA A 7 41.47 -26.37 -9.21
C ALA A 7 41.02 -24.93 -8.88
N ALA A 8 41.97 -24.06 -8.49
CA ALA A 8 41.68 -22.66 -8.19
C ALA A 8 41.16 -21.89 -9.43
N LEU A 9 41.76 -22.11 -10.60
CA LEU A 9 41.34 -21.46 -11.85
C LEU A 9 39.93 -21.90 -12.27
N ARG A 10 39.62 -23.20 -12.16
CA ARG A 10 38.29 -23.74 -12.50
C ARG A 10 37.21 -23.22 -11.57
N LEU A 11 37.51 -23.12 -10.27
CA LEU A 11 36.57 -22.57 -9.30
C LEU A 11 36.31 -21.07 -9.57
N GLY A 12 37.35 -20.31 -9.90
CA GLY A 12 37.20 -18.90 -10.29
C GLY A 12 36.33 -18.70 -11.53
N LEU A 13 36.52 -19.53 -12.56
CA LEU A 13 35.70 -19.50 -13.78
C LEU A 13 34.24 -19.89 -13.53
N LEU A 14 33.99 -20.89 -12.68
CA LEU A 14 32.63 -21.30 -12.32
C LEU A 14 31.89 -20.21 -11.54
N LEU A 15 32.58 -19.53 -10.61
CA LEU A 15 32.01 -18.41 -9.87
C LEU A 15 31.70 -17.24 -10.81
N ALA A 16 32.60 -16.89 -11.73
CA ALA A 16 32.37 -15.84 -12.70
C ALA A 16 31.18 -16.15 -13.64
N ALA A 17 31.05 -17.40 -14.09
CA ALA A 17 29.92 -17.83 -14.91
C ALA A 17 28.58 -17.79 -14.14
N LEU A 18 28.59 -18.11 -12.84
CA LEU A 18 27.41 -17.97 -11.97
C LEU A 18 27.00 -16.51 -11.78
N PHE A 19 27.97 -15.61 -11.60
CA PHE A 19 27.68 -14.18 -11.47
C PHE A 19 27.13 -13.55 -12.75
N LEU A 20 27.63 -13.98 -13.92
CA LEU A 20 27.17 -13.46 -15.22
C LEU A 20 25.81 -14.02 -15.67
N SER A 21 25.37 -15.13 -15.09
CA SER A 21 24.07 -15.74 -15.39
C SER A 21 22.93 -15.25 -14.48
N TRP A 22 23.21 -14.27 -13.62
CA TRP A 22 22.17 -13.69 -12.77
C TRP A 22 21.22 -12.83 -13.63
N PRO A 23 19.93 -13.20 -13.74
CA PRO A 23 18.99 -12.38 -14.48
C PRO A 23 18.89 -11.01 -13.80
N ALA A 24 19.06 -9.94 -14.57
CA ALA A 24 18.75 -8.60 -14.10
C ALA A 24 17.27 -8.60 -13.70
N GLN A 25 17.00 -8.54 -12.40
CA GLN A 25 15.64 -8.38 -11.92
C GLN A 25 15.13 -7.06 -12.51
N PRO A 26 13.96 -7.04 -13.18
CA PRO A 26 13.35 -5.79 -13.58
C PRO A 26 13.27 -4.93 -12.32
N ALA A 27 13.82 -3.72 -12.38
CA ALA A 27 13.67 -2.77 -11.30
C ALA A 27 12.17 -2.70 -11.01
N ALA A 28 11.78 -3.09 -9.79
CA ALA A 28 10.42 -2.88 -9.34
C ALA A 28 10.16 -1.39 -9.56
N GLN A 29 9.31 -1.05 -10.52
CA GLN A 29 8.85 0.32 -10.63
C GLN A 29 8.20 0.59 -9.28
N ALA A 30 8.78 1.52 -8.51
CA ALA A 30 8.13 2.02 -7.32
C ALA A 30 6.78 2.56 -7.81
N GLN A 31 5.73 1.77 -7.59
CA GLN A 31 4.37 2.24 -7.80
C GLN A 31 4.26 3.40 -6.82
N GLY A 32 4.21 4.62 -7.34
CA GLY A 32 4.08 5.83 -6.53
C GLY A 32 2.89 5.67 -5.57
N HIS A 33 2.88 6.47 -4.51
CA HIS A 33 1.77 6.46 -3.56
C HIS A 33 0.46 6.65 -4.37
N PRO A 34 -0.64 5.94 -4.07
CA PRO A 34 -1.87 6.01 -4.88
C PRO A 34 -2.44 7.42 -5.01
N CYS A 35 -2.06 8.33 -4.12
CA CYS A 35 -2.45 9.75 -4.14
C CYS A 35 -1.47 10.67 -4.89
N ASP A 36 -0.37 10.16 -5.42
CA ASP A 36 0.54 10.92 -6.28
C ASP A 36 -0.16 11.25 -7.61
N PRO A 37 0.16 12.40 -8.24
CA PRO A 37 -0.36 12.72 -9.57
C PRO A 37 -0.08 11.60 -10.59
N PRO A 38 -1.01 11.30 -11.51
CA PRO A 38 -2.27 11.99 -11.77
C PRO A 38 -3.47 11.39 -11.00
N ASN A 39 -3.78 11.91 -9.81
CA ASN A 39 -4.97 11.52 -9.04
C ASN A 39 -6.10 12.54 -9.23
N LEU A 40 -7.35 12.06 -9.31
CA LEU A 40 -8.56 12.89 -9.37
C LEU A 40 -8.82 13.62 -8.04
N LEU A 41 -8.52 12.97 -6.93
CA LEU A 41 -8.69 13.50 -5.59
C LEU A 41 -7.46 14.32 -5.18
N PRO A 42 -7.64 15.51 -4.57
CA PRO A 42 -6.54 16.24 -3.96
C PRO A 42 -5.83 15.38 -2.91
N ALA A 43 -4.51 15.55 -2.78
CA ALA A 43 -3.68 14.76 -1.86
C ALA A 43 -4.24 14.73 -0.43
N GLY A 44 -4.67 15.88 0.11
CA GLY A 44 -5.21 15.97 1.47
C GLY A 44 -6.57 15.28 1.70
N VAL A 45 -7.27 14.87 0.63
CA VAL A 45 -8.48 14.03 0.73
C VAL A 45 -8.12 12.57 0.48
N CYS A 46 -7.30 12.29 -0.54
CA CYS A 46 -6.91 10.94 -0.90
C CYS A 46 -6.08 10.24 0.18
N GLY A 47 -5.13 10.95 0.79
CA GLY A 47 -4.18 10.41 1.77
C GLY A 47 -4.82 10.08 3.13
N MET A 48 -6.03 10.56 3.40
CA MET A 48 -6.72 10.38 4.69
C MET A 48 -5.90 10.89 5.89
N ASP A 49 -5.02 11.87 5.70
CA ASP A 49 -4.02 12.33 6.69
C ASP A 49 -4.61 12.87 8.00
N THR A 50 -5.91 13.22 7.99
CA THR A 50 -6.62 13.77 9.14
C THR A 50 -7.91 13.00 9.37
N PHE A 51 -8.30 12.83 10.63
CA PHE A 51 -9.56 12.21 11.02
C PHE A 51 -10.32 13.11 12.00
N TYR A 52 -11.65 13.10 11.91
CA TYR A 52 -12.53 13.79 12.83
C TYR A 52 -13.54 12.84 13.47
N GLY A 53 -14.12 13.26 14.59
CA GLY A 53 -15.01 12.41 15.39
C GLY A 53 -14.26 11.45 16.32
N GLN A 54 -14.96 10.44 16.81
CA GLN A 54 -14.43 9.37 17.66
C GLN A 54 -15.10 8.05 17.25
N PRO A 55 -14.43 6.88 17.40
CA PRO A 55 -15.05 5.60 17.13
C PRO A 55 -16.38 5.45 17.90
N PRO A 56 -17.44 4.87 17.29
CA PRO A 56 -17.45 4.19 16.00
C PRO A 56 -17.75 5.09 14.78
N ARG A 57 -17.69 6.42 14.94
CA ARG A 57 -18.01 7.43 13.91
C ARG A 57 -16.80 8.35 13.67
N GLN A 58 -15.61 7.77 13.53
CA GLN A 58 -14.39 8.51 13.20
C GLN A 58 -14.07 8.32 11.72
N VAL A 59 -14.00 9.41 10.97
CA VAL A 59 -13.88 9.41 9.49
C VAL A 59 -12.82 10.40 9.01
N PRO A 60 -12.21 10.17 7.83
CA PRO A 60 -11.15 11.04 7.35
C PRO A 60 -11.65 12.41 6.90
N GLY A 61 -10.80 13.43 6.99
CA GLY A 61 -11.07 14.77 6.50
C GLY A 61 -11.46 14.77 5.02
N GLY A 62 -12.52 15.50 4.66
CA GLY A 62 -13.06 15.52 3.30
C GLY A 62 -13.93 14.31 2.93
N TRP A 63 -14.06 13.31 3.80
CA TRP A 63 -14.97 12.18 3.61
C TRP A 63 -16.17 12.26 4.55
N THR A 64 -17.31 11.75 4.10
CA THR A 64 -18.55 11.64 4.88
C THR A 64 -18.96 10.17 4.95
N GLY A 65 -19.08 9.64 6.16
CA GLY A 65 -19.60 8.30 6.42
C GLY A 65 -21.13 8.28 6.58
N PHE A 66 -21.76 7.16 6.24
CA PHE A 66 -23.19 6.94 6.45
C PHE A 66 -23.50 5.48 6.78
N VAL A 67 -24.60 5.26 7.50
CA VAL A 67 -25.18 3.94 7.80
C VAL A 67 -26.68 4.04 7.55
N LEU A 68 -27.20 3.25 6.61
CA LEU A 68 -28.62 3.16 6.28
C LEU A 68 -29.33 2.04 7.05
N SER A 69 -28.64 0.92 7.32
CA SER A 69 -29.14 -0.17 8.15
C SER A 69 -28.00 -1.03 8.70
N GLY A 70 -28.23 -1.68 9.85
CA GLY A 70 -27.21 -2.49 10.54
C GLY A 70 -26.15 -1.62 11.23
N ASP A 71 -25.02 -2.21 11.58
CA ASP A 71 -23.93 -1.54 12.28
C ASP A 71 -22.61 -1.68 11.51
N LEU A 72 -21.95 -0.54 11.31
CA LEU A 72 -20.59 -0.46 10.79
C LEU A 72 -19.82 0.59 11.59
N THR A 73 -18.64 0.22 12.05
CA THR A 73 -17.70 1.09 12.76
C THR A 73 -16.73 1.70 11.78
N PHE A 74 -16.56 3.02 11.88
CA PHE A 74 -15.51 3.79 11.22
C PHE A 74 -14.48 4.22 12.27
N MET A 75 -13.21 3.89 12.03
CA MET A 75 -12.10 4.27 12.90
C MET A 75 -10.80 4.45 12.13
N GLN A 76 -9.94 5.32 12.64
CA GLN A 76 -8.57 5.43 12.15
C GLN A 76 -7.80 4.15 12.49
N ASP A 77 -6.88 3.79 11.60
CA ASP A 77 -6.05 2.62 11.67
C ASP A 77 -4.69 2.86 11.03
N ILE A 78 -3.81 1.86 11.09
CA ILE A 78 -2.46 1.91 10.51
C ILE A 78 -2.21 0.81 9.47
N ASP A 79 -3.14 -0.12 9.30
CA ASP A 79 -2.98 -1.33 8.50
C ASP A 79 -3.19 -1.09 6.99
N THR A 80 -2.26 -0.38 6.35
CA THR A 80 -2.23 -0.21 4.89
C THR A 80 -0.82 -0.32 4.33
N LEU A 81 -0.72 -0.79 3.08
CA LEU A 81 0.55 -0.91 2.36
C LEU A 81 1.27 0.44 2.22
N TRP A 82 0.51 1.54 2.21
CA TRP A 82 1.00 2.88 1.89
C TRP A 82 1.35 3.74 3.11
N GLY A 83 1.23 3.19 4.32
CA GLY A 83 1.52 3.86 5.59
C GLY A 83 0.29 4.47 6.28
N ALA A 84 0.42 4.74 7.58
CA ALA A 84 -0.64 5.35 8.38
C ALA A 84 -0.76 6.86 8.10
N PRO A 85 -1.97 7.45 8.26
CA PRO A 85 -3.20 6.81 8.74
C PRO A 85 -4.06 6.17 7.64
N ALA A 86 -4.90 5.20 8.01
CA ALA A 86 -5.87 4.55 7.14
C ALA A 86 -7.26 4.52 7.77
N LEU A 87 -8.32 4.43 6.95
CA LEU A 87 -9.67 4.18 7.45
C LEU A 87 -9.92 2.68 7.58
N ARG A 88 -10.31 2.25 8.78
CA ARG A 88 -10.90 0.93 9.03
C ARG A 88 -12.43 1.03 9.05
N MET A 89 -13.08 0.18 8.26
CA MET A 89 -14.52 -0.08 8.27
C MET A 89 -14.76 -1.49 8.81
N TRP A 90 -15.37 -1.62 9.98
CA TRP A 90 -15.47 -2.90 10.70
C TRP A 90 -16.90 -3.25 11.13
N SER A 91 -17.25 -4.53 11.00
CA SER A 91 -18.52 -5.11 11.47
C SER A 91 -18.24 -6.40 12.25
N ASN A 92 -19.09 -6.71 13.22
CA ASN A 92 -19.05 -7.93 14.04
C ASN A 92 -19.67 -9.17 13.33
N GLY A 93 -19.93 -9.09 12.03
CA GLY A 93 -20.52 -10.18 11.23
C GLY A 93 -22.01 -10.02 10.92
N GLY A 94 -22.66 -8.95 11.38
CA GLY A 94 -24.03 -8.60 11.00
C GLY A 94 -24.15 -8.06 9.56
N VAL A 95 -25.36 -8.09 9.01
CA VAL A 95 -25.67 -7.45 7.71
C VAL A 95 -25.78 -5.95 7.90
N PHE A 96 -25.10 -5.18 7.05
CA PHE A 96 -25.16 -3.72 7.06
C PHE A 96 -25.33 -3.15 5.65
N ARG A 97 -25.80 -1.90 5.59
CA ARG A 97 -25.81 -1.04 4.40
C ARG A 97 -25.27 0.30 4.83
N ALA A 98 -24.02 0.57 4.47
CA ALA A 98 -23.24 1.72 4.93
C ALA A 98 -22.14 2.02 3.91
N GLY A 99 -21.46 3.16 4.06
CA GLY A 99 -20.36 3.54 3.19
C GLY A 99 -19.75 4.87 3.58
N ILE A 100 -18.78 5.30 2.77
CA ILE A 100 -18.22 6.65 2.81
C ILE A 100 -18.27 7.25 1.40
N TRP A 101 -18.36 8.56 1.32
CA TRP A 101 -18.27 9.29 0.06
C TRP A 101 -17.46 10.57 0.25
N THR A 102 -16.88 11.07 -0.85
CA THR A 102 -16.23 12.37 -0.94
C THR A 102 -16.62 13.04 -2.25
N GLN A 103 -16.35 14.33 -2.38
CA GLN A 103 -16.55 15.08 -3.62
C GLN A 103 -15.24 15.10 -4.40
N ALA A 104 -15.30 14.70 -5.67
CA ALA A 104 -14.23 14.93 -6.62
C ALA A 104 -14.53 16.23 -7.41
N PRO A 105 -13.49 16.96 -7.86
CA PRO A 105 -13.67 18.04 -8.82
C PRO A 105 -14.39 17.52 -10.07
N ALA A 106 -15.36 18.28 -10.58
CA ALA A 106 -15.94 18.02 -11.89
C ALA A 106 -14.94 18.50 -12.96
N THR A 107 -14.54 17.59 -13.85
CA THR A 107 -13.71 17.88 -15.02
C THR A 107 -14.52 18.40 -16.19
#